data_AF-A0A914RKF5-F1
#
_entry.id   AF-A0A914RKF5-F1
#
_cell.length_a   1.000
_cell.length_b   1.000
_cell.length_c   1.000
_cell.angle_alpha   90.00
_cell.angle_beta   90.00
_cell.angle_gamma   90.00
#
_symmetry.space_group_name_H-M   'P 1'
#
loop_
_entity.id
_entity.type
_entity.pdbx_description
1 polymer ?
#
loop_
_entity_poly.entity_id
_entity_poly.type
_entity_poly.pdbx_seq_one_letter_code
_entity_poly.pdbx_strand_id
1 'polypeptide(L)'
;MFGYATDETEELMPLSLLLAHKLLARLHELRRDGTLPWALPDSKSQVSNELGFSDGAEDSEDGQVEKGTRRDDGSISESHR
;
A
#
# COMPACT_ATOMS: atom_id res chain seq x y z
N MET A 1 26.66 1.17 -0.64
CA MET A 1 25.46 1.66 -1.36
C MET A 1 24.96 0.50 -2.21
N PHE A 2 23.66 0.22 -2.19
CA PHE A 2 23.05 -0.87 -2.97
C PHE A 2 21.96 -0.29 -3.87
N GLY A 3 21.83 -0.83 -5.07
CA GLY A 3 20.74 -0.56 -6.00
C GLY A 3 20.01 -1.87 -6.30
N TYR A 4 18.70 -1.78 -6.54
CA TYR A 4 17.83 -2.90 -6.88
C TYR A 4 16.81 -2.46 -7.92
N ALA A 5 16.49 -3.35 -8.85
CA ALA A 5 15.45 -3.19 -9.88
C ALA A 5 14.91 -4.58 -10.22
N THR A 6 13.63 -4.66 -10.55
CA THR A 6 12.91 -5.91 -10.85
C THR A 6 11.91 -5.65 -11.98
N ASP A 7 11.56 -6.67 -12.75
CA ASP A 7 10.61 -6.61 -13.87
C ASP A 7 9.15 -6.83 -13.45
N GLU A 8 8.89 -6.99 -12.16
CA GLU A 8 7.54 -7.11 -11.58
C GLU A 8 6.61 -5.92 -11.91
N THR A 9 7.17 -4.73 -12.19
CA THR A 9 6.40 -3.52 -12.53
C THR A 9 7.03 -2.74 -13.68
N GLU A 10 6.23 -1.93 -14.37
CA GLU A 10 6.71 -1.05 -15.46
C GLU A 10 7.72 -0.02 -14.96
N GLU A 11 7.60 0.41 -13.71
CA GLU A 11 8.51 1.35 -13.04
C GLU A 11 9.82 0.70 -12.54
N LEU A 12 10.02 -0.59 -12.83
CA LEU A 12 11.15 -1.42 -12.42
C LEU A 12 11.36 -1.51 -10.90
N MET A 13 10.26 -1.42 -10.15
CA MET A 13 10.23 -1.51 -8.70
C MET A 13 9.50 -2.77 -8.22
N PRO A 14 9.77 -3.25 -6.99
CA PRO A 14 9.00 -4.36 -6.42
C PRO A 14 7.52 -4.03 -6.35
N LEU A 15 6.67 -4.98 -6.74
CA LEU A 15 5.22 -4.75 -6.82
C LEU A 15 4.64 -4.37 -5.45
N SER A 16 5.02 -5.08 -4.40
CA SER A 16 4.59 -4.83 -3.02
C SER A 16 4.90 -3.40 -2.56
N LEU A 17 6.09 -2.90 -2.88
CA LEU A 17 6.51 -1.54 -2.55
C LEU A 17 5.67 -0.51 -3.32
N LEU A 18 5.49 -0.71 -4.62
CA LEU A 18 4.74 0.20 -5.47
C LEU A 18 3.28 0.30 -5.01
N LEU A 19 2.66 -0.83 -4.67
CA LEU A 19 1.30 -0.87 -4.13
C LEU A 19 1.19 -0.13 -2.80
N ALA A 20 2.08 -0.38 -1.83
CA ALA A 20 2.09 0.34 -0.56
C ALA A 20 2.15 1.86 -0.75
N HIS A 21 3.03 2.35 -1.64
CA HIS A 21 3.11 3.77 -1.97
C HIS A 21 1.83 4.33 -2.59
N LYS A 22 1.23 3.61 -3.55
CA LYS A 22 -0.03 4.01 -4.20
C LYS A 22 -1.18 4.09 -3.19
N LEU A 23 -1.22 3.18 -2.21
CA LEU A 23 -2.25 3.17 -1.15
C LEU A 23 -2.16 4.41 -0.23
N LEU A 24 -0.94 4.81 0.16
CA LEU A 24 -0.72 6.02 0.97
C LEU A 24 -0.99 7.30 0.18
N ALA A 25 -0.59 7.35 -1.10
CA ALA A 25 -0.88 8.47 -1.98
C ALA A 25 -2.39 8.69 -2.12
N ARG A 26 -3.15 7.62 -2.37
CA ARG A 26 -4.61 7.69 -2.48
C ARG A 26 -5.27 8.14 -1.17
N LEU A 27 -4.79 7.66 -0.03
CA LEU A 27 -5.31 8.08 1.27
C LEU A 27 -5.05 9.57 1.53
N HIS A 28 -3.88 10.09 1.14
CA HIS A 28 -3.56 11.51 1.25
C HIS A 28 -4.43 12.39 0.34
N GLU A 29 -4.76 11.92 -0.87
CA GLU A 29 -5.72 12.59 -1.76
C GLU A 29 -7.11 12.66 -1.11
N LEU A 30 -7.65 11.53 -0.66
CA LEU A 30 -8.97 11.44 -0.03
C LEU A 30 -9.09 12.25 1.27
N ARG A 31 -7.97 12.44 1.97
CA ARG A 31 -7.89 13.34 3.12
C ARG A 31 -7.95 14.80 2.70
N ARG A 32 -7.26 15.18 1.60
CA ARG A 32 -7.18 16.57 1.13
C ARG A 32 -8.43 17.04 0.40
N ASP A 33 -9.11 16.14 -0.31
CA ASP A 33 -10.36 16.45 -1.00
C ASP A 33 -11.59 16.47 -0.06
N GLY A 34 -11.42 16.01 1.19
CA GLY A 34 -12.46 16.00 2.21
C GLY A 34 -13.38 14.78 2.18
N THR A 35 -13.11 13.78 1.33
CA THR A 35 -13.86 12.51 1.28
C THR A 35 -13.72 11.73 2.57
N LEU A 36 -12.54 11.77 3.21
CA LEU A 36 -12.26 11.19 4.52
C LEU A 36 -11.91 12.30 5.53
N PRO A 37 -12.91 13.07 6.01
CA PRO A 37 -12.66 14.26 6.84
C PRO A 37 -12.12 13.91 8.24
N TRP A 38 -12.32 12.67 8.68
CA TRP A 38 -11.84 12.14 9.96
C TRP A 38 -10.38 11.66 9.90
N ALA A 39 -9.78 11.52 8.72
CA ALA A 39 -8.43 10.97 8.57
C ALA A 39 -7.35 12.03 8.85
N LEU A 40 -6.38 11.70 9.69
CA LEU A 40 -5.23 12.55 10.02
C LEU A 40 -4.00 12.21 9.16
N PRO A 41 -2.96 13.08 9.15
CA PRO A 41 -1.80 12.91 8.27
C PRO A 41 -0.94 11.66 8.54
N ASP A 42 -1.03 11.06 9.74
CA ASP A 42 -0.24 9.90 10.12
C ASP A 42 -0.93 8.61 9.64
N SER A 43 -0.33 7.96 8.64
CA SER A 43 -0.86 6.76 8.00
C SER A 43 0.26 5.80 7.59
N LYS A 44 -0.05 4.50 7.62
CA LYS A 44 0.87 3.40 7.28
C LYS A 44 0.14 2.37 6.41
N SER A 45 0.89 1.71 5.53
CA SER A 45 0.40 0.63 4.67
C SER A 45 1.42 -0.50 4.61
N GLN A 46 0.94 -1.73 4.61
CA GLN A 46 1.72 -2.93 4.37
C GLN A 46 0.96 -3.83 3.40
N VAL A 47 1.69 -4.40 2.45
CA VAL A 47 1.15 -5.29 1.41
C VAL A 47 1.97 -6.56 1.42
N SER A 48 1.31 -7.70 1.59
CA SER A 48 1.93 -9.02 1.52
C SER A 48 1.43 -9.71 0.25
N ASN A 49 2.28 -9.86 -0.75
CA ASN A 49 1.92 -10.52 -2.01
C ASN A 49 2.10 -12.04 -1.89
N GLU A 50 1.20 -12.80 -2.50
CA GLU A 50 1.45 -14.21 -2.78
C GLU A 50 2.25 -14.34 -4.07
N LEU A 51 3.49 -14.85 -3.98
CA LEU A 51 4.34 -15.09 -5.14
C LEU A 51 4.13 -16.53 -5.62
N GLY A 52 3.54 -16.67 -6.81
CA GLY A 52 3.40 -17.97 -7.48
C GLY A 52 4.73 -18.44 -8.06
N PHE A 53 5.14 -19.68 -7.78
CA PHE A 53 6.29 -20.31 -8.44
C PHE A 53 5.90 -20.82 -9.83
N SER A 54 5.60 -19.92 -10.76
CA SER A 54 5.59 -20.18 -12.20
C SER A 54 6.67 -19.33 -12.85
N ASP A 55 7.23 -19.80 -13.97
CA ASP A 55 8.43 -19.29 -14.66
C ASP A 55 8.21 -17.91 -15.35
N GLY A 56 7.66 -16.97 -14.59
CA GLY A 56 7.03 -15.71 -15.00
C GLY A 56 5.91 -15.42 -14.01
N ALA A 57 6.23 -14.68 -12.95
CA ALA A 57 5.38 -14.48 -11.79
C ALA A 57 4.18 -13.58 -12.14
N GLU A 58 3.02 -14.19 -12.38
CA GLU A 58 1.75 -13.49 -12.26
C GLU A 58 1.41 -13.40 -10.77
N ASP A 59 1.76 -12.28 -10.16
CA ASP A 59 1.44 -11.99 -8.76
C ASP A 59 -0.06 -11.76 -8.62
N SER A 60 -0.75 -12.65 -7.91
CA SER A 60 -2.16 -12.50 -7.60
C SER A 60 -2.36 -11.33 -6.62
N GLU A 61 -3.33 -10.45 -6.92
CA GLU A 61 -3.73 -9.33 -6.04
C GLU A 61 -4.35 -9.77 -4.70
N ASP A 62 -4.55 -11.08 -4.49
CA ASP A 62 -5.08 -11.70 -3.27
C ASP A 62 -4.04 -11.75 -2.13
N GLY A 63 -3.27 -10.68 -2.00
CA GLY A 63 -2.32 -10.47 -0.92
C GLY A 63 -2.99 -9.85 0.32
N GLN A 64 -2.51 -10.19 1.51
CA GLN A 64 -2.98 -9.54 2.74
C GLN A 64 -2.56 -8.07 2.75
N VAL A 65 -3.53 -7.16 2.90
CA VAL A 65 -3.29 -5.71 2.97
C VAL A 65 -3.67 -5.19 4.34
N GLU A 66 -2.69 -4.60 5.01
CA GLU A 66 -2.89 -3.89 6.27
C GLU A 66 -2.79 -2.38 6.04
N LYS A 67 -3.80 -1.64 6.52
CA LYS A 67 -3.77 -0.18 6.53
C LYS A 67 -4.13 0.37 7.88
N GLY A 68 -3.32 1.32 8.34
CA GLY A 68 -3.52 2.08 9.56
C GLY A 68 -3.56 3.57 9.27
N THR A 69 -4.59 4.28 9.75
CA THR A 69 -4.59 5.76 9.74
C THR A 69 -5.13 6.30 11.05
N ARG A 70 -4.52 7.39 11.52
CA ARG A 70 -4.96 8.06 12.74
C ARG A 70 -6.24 8.84 12.47
N ARG A 71 -7.19 8.75 13.38
CA ARG A 71 -8.45 9.49 13.33
C ARG A 71 -8.43 10.73 14.22
N ASP A 72 -9.34 11.65 13.95
CA ASP A 72 -9.55 12.90 14.69
C ASP A 72 -9.89 12.70 16.17
N ASP A 73 -10.60 11.62 16.50
CA ASP A 73 -10.90 11.19 17.87
C ASP A 73 -9.70 10.58 18.62
N GLY A 74 -8.53 10.51 17.97
CA GLY A 74 -7.30 9.93 18.52
C GLY A 74 -7.22 8.41 18.39
N SER A 75 -8.25 7.74 17.87
CA SER A 75 -8.23 6.31 17.57
C SER A 75 -7.40 6.00 16.32
N ILE A 76 -7.01 4.73 16.14
CA ILE A 76 -6.35 4.25 14.93
C ILE A 76 -7.34 3.31 14.24
N SER A 77 -7.63 3.56 12.97
CA SER A 77 -8.39 2.59 12.17
C SER A 77 -7.44 1.58 11.55
N GLU A 78 -7.62 0.31 11.90
CA GLU A 78 -6.94 -0.82 11.27
C GLU A 78 -7.92 -1.59 10.41
N SER A 79 -7.57 -1.82 9.15
CA SER A 79 -8.31 -2.72 8.27
C SER A 79 -7.38 -3.80 7.75
N HIS A 80 -7.80 -5.05 7.91
CA HIS A 80 -7.14 -6.24 7.37
C HIS A 80 -8.07 -6.83 6.32
N ARG A 81 -7.58 -7.04 5.11
CA ARG A 81 -8.25 -7.82 4.07
C ARG A 81 -7.25 -8.81 3.50
#